data_AF-L0ACC2-F1
#
_entry.id   AF-L0ACC2-F1
#
_cell.length_a   1.000
_cell.length_b   1.000
_cell.length_c   1.000
_cell.angle_alpha   90.00
_cell.angle_beta   90.00
_cell.angle_gamma   90.00
#
_symmetry.space_group_name_H-M   'P 1'
#
loop_
_entity.id
_entity.type
_entity.pdbx_description
1 polymer ?
#
loop_
_entity_poly.entity_id
_entity_poly.type
_entity_poly.pdbx_seq_one_letter_code
_entity_poly.pdbx_strand_id
1 'polypeptide(L)'
;MSSLFGINFYYQAILLLVVLVIVILLTIRQANELRKIAETQKRPKFITLEDCNGMITTRDFRQGDFVGLMEGPCDNNGNIRKIVGIYAIKEEKTKNKKF
;
A
#
# COMPACT_ATOMS: atom_id res chain seq x y z
N MET A 1 20.67 13.35 57.10
CA MET A 1 19.56 13.94 56.31
C MET A 1 19.75 13.81 54.79
N SER A 2 20.97 13.51 54.31
CA SER A 2 21.32 13.37 52.88
C SER A 2 20.98 12.02 52.24
N SER A 3 20.77 10.94 53.02
CA SER A 3 20.44 9.61 52.48
C SER A 3 19.01 9.52 51.92
N LEU A 4 18.04 10.17 52.56
CA LEU A 4 16.64 10.20 52.12
C LEU A 4 16.44 10.90 50.76
N PHE A 5 17.26 11.91 50.44
CA PHE A 5 17.18 12.64 49.18
C PHE A 5 17.72 11.81 47.99
N GLY A 6 18.83 11.10 48.18
CA GLY A 6 19.40 10.23 47.14
C GLY A 6 18.50 9.04 46.81
N ILE A 7 17.86 8.45 47.82
CA ILE A 7 16.95 7.31 47.66
C ILE A 7 15.71 7.72 46.84
N ASN A 8 15.10 8.87 47.14
CA ASN A 8 13.95 9.39 46.38
C ASN A 8 14.30 9.70 44.92
N PHE A 9 15.49 10.28 44.68
CA PHE A 9 15.96 10.54 43.32
C PHE A 9 16.16 9.24 42.51
N TYR A 10 16.73 8.20 43.13
CA TYR A 10 16.88 6.88 42.50
C TYR A 10 15.54 6.25 42.15
N TYR A 11 14.55 6.27 43.05
CA TYR A 11 13.22 5.75 42.76
C TYR A 11 12.52 6.52 41.64
N GLN A 12 12.66 7.85 41.63
CA GLN A 12 12.09 8.69 40.59
C GLN A 12 12.76 8.43 39.22
N ALA A 13 14.07 8.24 39.19
CA ALA A 13 14.81 7.89 37.98
C ALA A 13 14.43 6.49 37.45
N ILE A 14 14.28 5.50 38.33
CA ILE A 14 13.84 4.15 37.95
C ILE A 14 12.40 4.20 37.40
N LEU A 15 11.51 4.94 38.03
CA LEU A 15 10.12 5.08 37.57
C LEU A 15 10.06 5.74 36.18
N LEU A 16 10.84 6.80 35.95
CA LEU A 16 10.93 7.44 34.63
C LEU A 16 11.49 6.48 33.56
N LEU A 17 12.48 5.66 33.92
CA LEU A 17 13.05 4.65 33.01
C LEU A 17 12.00 3.60 32.64
N VAL A 18 11.22 3.11 33.61
CA VAL A 18 10.14 2.14 33.36
C VAL A 18 9.07 2.74 32.45
N VAL A 19 8.64 3.98 32.72
CA VAL A 19 7.66 4.69 31.87
C VAL A 19 8.20 4.86 30.45
N LEU A 20 9.47 5.26 30.30
CA LEU A 20 10.11 5.42 28.99
C LEU A 20 10.15 4.11 28.21
N VAL A 21 10.50 2.99 28.86
CA VAL A 21 10.49 1.66 28.22
C VAL A 21 9.08 1.27 27.76
N ILE A 22 8.05 1.53 28.58
CA ILE A 22 6.66 1.24 28.20
C ILE A 22 6.25 2.06 26.97
N VAL A 23 6.56 3.36 26.94
CA VAL A 23 6.26 4.24 25.80
C VAL A 23 6.97 3.77 24.53
N ILE A 24 8.24 3.35 24.63
CA ILE A 24 8.98 2.80 23.49
C ILE A 24 8.32 1.52 22.97
N LEU A 25 7.90 0.61 23.85
CA LEU A 25 7.22 -0.62 23.45
C LEU A 25 5.89 -0.35 22.74
N LEU A 26 5.12 0.63 23.23
CA LEU A 26 3.85 1.04 22.61
C LEU A 26 4.07 1.69 21.24
N THR A 27 5.08 2.56 21.11
CA THR A 27 5.39 3.21 19.82
C THR A 27 5.90 2.20 18.78
N ILE A 28 6.70 1.20 19.19
CA ILE A 28 7.11 0.12 18.29
C ILE A 28 5.90 -0.69 17.80
N ARG A 29 4.94 -1.02 18.68
CA ARG A 29 3.70 -1.70 18.26
C ARG A 29 2.92 -0.89 17.24
N GLN A 30 2.73 0.41 17.50
CA GLN A 30 2.04 1.31 16.57
C GLN A 30 2.77 1.43 15.23
N ALA A 31 4.09 1.57 15.23
CA ALA A 31 4.89 1.63 14.01
C ALA A 31 4.79 0.36 13.16
N ASN A 32 4.66 -0.80 13.82
CA ASN A 32 4.55 -2.09 13.12
C ASN A 32 3.18 -2.26 12.44
N GLU A 33 2.11 -1.75 13.06
CA GLU A 33 0.78 -1.72 12.42
C GLU A 33 0.73 -0.74 11.26
N LEU A 34 1.32 0.45 11.40
CA LEU A 34 1.43 1.43 10.32
C LEU A 34 2.21 0.87 9.12
N ARG A 35 3.30 0.13 9.37
CA ARG A 35 4.05 -0.55 8.30
C ARG A 35 3.21 -1.58 7.55
N LYS A 36 2.38 -2.36 8.26
CA LYS A 36 1.48 -3.33 7.61
C LYS A 36 0.44 -2.64 6.73
N ILE A 37 -0.11 -1.50 7.16
CA ILE A 37 -1.06 -0.71 6.37
C ILE A 37 -0.36 -0.07 5.15
N ALA A 38 0.86 0.44 5.33
CA ALA A 38 1.65 1.00 4.24
C ALA A 38 2.05 -0.06 3.19
N GLU A 39 2.34 -1.29 3.62
CA GLU A 39 2.66 -2.40 2.71
C GLU A 39 1.44 -2.89 1.91
N THR A 40 0.23 -2.87 2.50
CA THR A 40 -1.01 -3.21 1.78
C THR A 40 -1.49 -2.08 0.86
N GLN A 41 -1.00 -0.86 1.07
CA GLN A 41 -1.16 0.28 0.16
C GLN A 41 -0.09 0.36 -0.95
N LYS A 42 0.79 -0.64 -1.12
CA LYS A 42 1.60 -0.72 -2.33
C LYS A 42 0.67 -0.69 -3.53
N ARG A 43 0.81 0.39 -4.31
CA ARG A 43 -0.18 0.94 -5.24
C ARG A 43 -0.81 -0.17 -6.09
N PRO A 44 -2.16 -0.28 -6.14
CA PRO A 44 -2.79 -1.24 -7.04
C PRO A 44 -2.33 -0.96 -8.47
N LYS A 45 -1.94 -2.01 -9.20
CA LYS A 45 -1.59 -1.86 -10.61
C LYS A 45 -2.91 -1.66 -11.36
N PHE A 46 -3.07 -0.49 -11.98
CA PHE A 46 -4.26 -0.19 -12.78
C PHE A 46 -4.08 -0.77 -14.19
N ILE A 47 -5.04 -1.58 -14.62
CA ILE A 47 -5.16 -2.06 -16.00
C ILE A 47 -6.34 -1.40 -16.68
N THR A 48 -6.23 -1.17 -17.97
CA THR A 48 -7.31 -0.68 -18.82
C THR A 48 -7.77 -1.81 -19.74
N LEU A 49 -9.08 -2.01 -19.84
CA LEU A 49 -9.70 -2.89 -20.81
C LEU A 49 -10.06 -2.08 -22.04
N GLU A 50 -9.62 -2.57 -23.19
CA GLU A 50 -9.95 -2.02 -24.49
C GLU A 50 -10.84 -3.02 -25.21
N ASP A 51 -11.88 -2.54 -25.86
CA ASP A 51 -12.70 -3.30 -26.80
C ASP A 51 -12.30 -2.90 -28.21
N CYS A 52 -11.87 -3.90 -28.97
CA CYS A 52 -11.83 -3.81 -30.41
C CYS A 52 -12.76 -4.84 -31.04
N ASN A 53 -13.88 -4.35 -31.60
CA ASN A 53 -14.81 -5.17 -32.39
C ASN A 53 -15.24 -6.48 -31.68
N GLY A 54 -15.46 -6.41 -30.37
CA GLY A 54 -15.85 -7.56 -29.54
C GLY A 54 -14.69 -8.35 -28.93
N MET A 55 -13.44 -8.03 -29.27
CA MET A 55 -12.25 -8.57 -28.61
C MET A 55 -11.82 -7.63 -27.48
N ILE A 56 -11.88 -8.13 -26.24
CA ILE A 56 -11.42 -7.40 -25.05
C ILE A 56 -9.93 -7.66 -24.84
N THR A 57 -9.11 -6.63 -24.97
CA THR A 57 -7.67 -6.66 -24.69
C THR A 57 -7.34 -5.89 -23.43
N THR A 58 -6.31 -6.33 -22.71
CA THR A 58 -5.84 -5.66 -21.49
C THR A 58 -4.53 -4.92 -21.77
N ARG A 59 -4.41 -3.68 -21.30
CA ARG A 59 -3.16 -2.92 -21.30
C ARG A 59 -2.91 -2.24 -19.96
N ASP A 60 -1.66 -1.84 -19.73
CA ASP A 60 -1.30 -1.04 -18.56
C ASP A 60 -1.87 0.39 -18.67
N PHE A 61 -2.40 0.90 -17.55
CA PHE A 61 -2.98 2.24 -17.48
C PHE A 61 -1.94 3.32 -17.80
N ARG A 62 -2.31 4.25 -18.70
CA ARG A 62 -1.55 5.46 -19.01
C ARG A 62 -2.27 6.70 -18.48
N GLN A 63 -1.49 7.71 -18.12
CA GLN A 63 -2.04 9.00 -17.72
C GLN A 63 -2.80 9.63 -18.90
N GLY A 64 -4.10 9.85 -18.72
CA GLY A 64 -5.00 10.35 -19.77
C GLY A 64 -6.05 9.35 -20.23
N ASP A 65 -5.93 8.06 -19.85
CA ASP A 65 -6.95 7.07 -20.15
C ASP A 65 -8.20 7.27 -19.30
N PHE A 66 -9.36 7.25 -19.94
CA PHE A 66 -10.66 7.25 -19.26
C PHE A 66 -11.65 6.35 -19.99
N VAL A 67 -12.69 5.91 -19.28
CA VAL A 67 -13.73 5.04 -19.83
C VAL A 67 -14.50 5.78 -20.92
N GLY A 68 -14.61 5.17 -22.09
CA GLY A 68 -15.22 5.78 -23.28
C GLY A 68 -14.24 6.53 -24.18
N LEU A 69 -12.95 6.59 -23.84
CA LEU A 69 -11.92 7.07 -24.77
C LEU A 69 -11.89 6.18 -26.00
N MET A 70 -11.94 6.80 -27.16
CA MET A 70 -11.77 6.16 -28.47
C MET A 70 -10.34 6.44 -28.93
N GLU A 71 -9.47 5.43 -28.84
CA GLU A 71 -8.13 5.48 -29.43
C GLU A 71 -8.18 4.93 -30.85
N GLY A 72 -7.14 5.21 -31.63
CA GLY A 72 -7.11 4.99 -33.08
C GLY A 72 -7.43 3.56 -33.54
N PRO A 73 -7.30 3.28 -34.85
CA PRO A 73 -7.73 2.01 -35.41
C PRO A 73 -6.95 0.84 -34.78
N CYS A 74 -7.68 -0.16 -34.31
CA CYS A 74 -7.13 -1.36 -33.70
C CYS A 74 -6.52 -2.30 -34.72
N ASP A 75 -7.14 -2.38 -35.88
CA ASP A 75 -6.84 -3.29 -36.98
C ASP A 75 -6.76 -2.50 -38.29
N ASN A 76 -6.13 -3.12 -39.29
CA ASN A 76 -6.09 -2.60 -40.66
C ASN A 76 -7.48 -2.40 -41.30
N ASN A 77 -8.53 -2.95 -40.67
CA ASN A 77 -9.93 -2.79 -41.08
C ASN A 77 -10.60 -1.51 -40.58
N GLY A 78 -9.90 -0.64 -39.82
CA GLY A 78 -10.43 0.66 -39.39
C GLY A 78 -11.33 0.62 -38.14
N ASN A 79 -11.41 -0.51 -37.44
CA ASN A 79 -12.15 -0.63 -36.18
C ASN A 79 -11.53 0.25 -35.11
N ILE A 80 -12.33 1.03 -34.39
CA ILE A 80 -11.84 1.99 -33.38
C ILE A 80 -11.64 1.26 -32.04
N ARG A 81 -10.54 1.56 -31.33
CA ARG A 81 -10.32 1.03 -29.97
C ARG A 81 -11.13 1.83 -28.97
N LYS A 82 -11.98 1.17 -28.18
CA LYS A 82 -12.75 1.83 -27.11
C LYS A 82 -12.28 1.36 -25.74
N ILE A 83 -11.94 2.27 -24.84
CA ILE A 83 -11.69 1.91 -23.44
C ILE A 83 -13.02 1.60 -22.75
N VAL A 84 -13.21 0.36 -22.30
CA VAL A 84 -14.46 -0.11 -21.66
C VAL A 84 -14.39 -0.03 -20.14
N GLY A 85 -13.20 -0.13 -19.54
CA GLY A 85 -13.07 -0.08 -18.09
C GLY A 85 -11.64 0.03 -17.61
N ILE A 86 -11.46 0.54 -16.39
CA ILE A 86 -10.16 0.65 -15.72
C ILE A 86 -10.27 -0.05 -14.37
N TYR A 87 -9.44 -1.07 -14.13
CA TYR A 87 -9.52 -1.93 -12.96
C TYR A 87 -8.22 -1.88 -12.15
N ALA A 88 -8.36 -1.86 -10.84
CA ALA A 88 -7.25 -1.99 -9.90
C ALA A 88 -6.99 -3.49 -9.62
N ILE A 89 -5.92 -4.05 -10.18
CA ILE A 89 -5.48 -5.39 -9.80
C ILE A 89 -4.71 -5.28 -8.49
N LYS A 90 -5.20 -5.95 -7.46
CA LYS A 90 -4.38 -6.28 -6.30
C LYS A 90 -3.42 -7.37 -6.74
N GLU A 91 -2.13 -7.07 -6.78
CA GLU A 91 -1.11 -8.10 -6.95
C GLU A 91 -1.24 -9.09 -5.78
N GLU A 92 -1.88 -10.23 -6.00
CA GLU A 92 -1.82 -11.32 -5.06
C GLU A 92 -0.38 -11.80 -5.03
N LYS A 93 0.29 -11.65 -3.87
CA LYS A 93 1.62 -12.20 -3.65
C LYS A 93 1.54 -13.69 -3.94
N THR A 94 2.03 -14.12 -5.11
CA THR A 94 2.19 -15.52 -5.45
C THR A 94 3.03 -16.16 -4.36
N LYS A 95 2.38 -16.85 -3.41
CA LYS A 95 3.06 -17.70 -2.44
C LYS A 95 3.63 -18.84 -3.24
N ASN A 96 4.89 -18.69 -3.66
CA ASN A 96 5.73 -19.79 -4.07
C ASN A 96 5.90 -20.71 -2.85
N LYS A 97 4.93 -21.61 -2.64
CA LYS A 97 5.11 -22.77 -1.78
C LYS A 97 6.09 -23.68 -2.55
N LYS A 98 7.37 -23.57 -2.21
CA LYS A 98 8.29 -24.69 -2.43
C LYS A 98 7.78 -25.84 -1.56
N PHE A 99 7.33 -26.90 -2.24
CA PHE A 99 7.15 -28.23 -1.67
C PHE A 99 8.52 -28.84 -1.37
#